data_AF-A0A023HMQ1-F1
#
_entry.id   AF-A0A023HMQ1-F1
#
_cell.length_a   1.000
_cell.length_b   1.000
_cell.length_c   1.000
_cell.angle_alpha   90.00
_cell.angle_beta   90.00
_cell.angle_gamma   90.00
#
_symmetry.space_group_name_H-M   'P 1'
#
loop_
_entity.id
_entity.type
_entity.pdbx_description
1 polymer ?
#
loop_
_entity_poly.entity_id
_entity_poly.type
_entity_poly.pdbx_seq_one_letter_code
_entity_poly.pdbx_strand_id
1 'polypeptide(L)'
;FMKIHLSLSIATWSNLGTQDANSPLMEQLIFFHDHTLMILTMITILVGYMMSTVLTNKLTNRYLLEGQTIELIWTILPAIILVFIALPSLRILYLMDEVNNPVLTIKSIGHQWYWS
;
A
#
# COMPACT_ATOMS: atom_id res chain seq x y z
N PHE A 1 -15.63 -29.41 1.72
CA PHE A 1 -16.37 -28.21 2.18
C PHE A 1 -15.69 -27.54 3.39
N MET A 2 -15.54 -28.20 4.55
CA MET A 2 -14.86 -27.61 5.73
C MET A 2 -13.36 -27.29 5.54
N LYS A 3 -12.65 -28.07 4.72
CA LYS A 3 -11.22 -27.84 4.41
C LYS A 3 -10.97 -26.59 3.53
N ILE A 4 -11.97 -26.15 2.78
CA ILE A 4 -11.90 -24.93 1.94
C ILE A 4 -12.12 -23.68 2.81
N HIS A 5 -13.00 -23.73 3.80
CA HIS A 5 -13.23 -22.59 4.70
C HIS A 5 -12.04 -22.35 5.65
N LEU A 6 -11.29 -23.40 6.01
CA LEU A 6 -10.09 -23.25 6.84
C LEU A 6 -8.94 -22.59 6.07
N SER A 7 -8.81 -22.84 4.77
CA SER A 7 -7.78 -22.18 3.94
C SER A 7 -8.06 -20.70 3.66
N LEU A 8 -9.31 -20.25 3.80
CA LEU A 8 -9.69 -18.84 3.66
C LEU A 8 -9.24 -17.96 4.86
N SER A 9 -9.10 -18.54 6.06
CA SER A 9 -8.90 -17.76 7.31
C SER A 9 -7.52 -17.86 7.93
N ILE A 10 -6.68 -18.81 7.48
CA ILE A 10 -5.33 -19.02 8.01
C ILE A 10 -4.31 -18.81 6.90
N ALA A 11 -3.15 -18.28 7.27
CA ALA A 11 -2.02 -18.18 6.35
C ALA A 11 -1.57 -19.58 5.91
N THR A 12 -1.64 -19.83 4.60
CA THR A 12 -1.11 -21.05 3.99
C THR A 12 0.35 -20.84 3.62
N TRP A 13 1.11 -21.93 3.61
CA TRP A 13 2.51 -21.90 3.19
C TRP A 13 2.60 -21.39 1.75
N SER A 14 3.61 -20.56 1.47
CA SER A 14 3.85 -19.90 0.17
C SER A 14 2.80 -18.87 -0.30
N ASN A 15 1.85 -18.44 0.53
CA ASN A 15 1.00 -17.30 0.18
C ASN A 15 1.79 -15.97 0.33
N LEU A 16 1.89 -15.21 -0.76
CA LEU A 16 2.59 -13.92 -0.81
C LEU A 16 1.64 -12.73 -0.56
N GLY A 17 0.34 -12.90 -0.76
CA GLY A 17 -0.66 -11.86 -0.62
C GLY A 17 -1.25 -11.78 0.80
N THR A 18 -2.25 -10.91 0.96
CA THR A 18 -3.07 -10.86 2.17
C THR A 18 -3.97 -12.10 2.28
N GLN A 19 -4.44 -12.40 3.50
CA GLN A 19 -5.52 -13.37 3.68
C GLN A 19 -6.82 -12.85 3.06
N ASP A 20 -7.72 -13.77 2.74
CA ASP A 20 -9.03 -13.42 2.20
C ASP A 20 -9.84 -12.60 3.21
N ALA A 21 -10.62 -11.65 2.71
CA ALA A 21 -11.38 -10.73 3.57
C ALA A 21 -12.57 -11.44 4.25
N ASN A 22 -12.62 -11.35 5.59
CA ASN A 22 -13.76 -11.81 6.40
C ASN A 22 -14.65 -10.64 6.89
N SER A 23 -14.37 -9.40 6.47
CA SER A 23 -15.19 -8.22 6.79
C SER A 23 -15.15 -7.22 5.62
N PRO A 24 -16.19 -6.39 5.44
CA PRO A 24 -16.22 -5.40 4.36
C PRO A 24 -15.10 -4.36 4.47
N LEU A 25 -14.64 -4.06 5.69
CA LEU A 25 -13.48 -3.18 5.90
C LEU A 25 -12.18 -3.81 5.39
N MET A 26 -11.98 -5.12 5.63
CA MET A 26 -10.80 -5.83 5.12
C MET A 26 -10.79 -5.86 3.59
N GLU A 27 -11.96 -6.01 2.95
CA GLU A 27 -12.06 -5.96 1.48
C GLU A 27 -11.61 -4.59 0.92
N GLN A 28 -12.04 -3.49 1.55
CA GLN A 28 -11.59 -2.13 1.17
C GLN A 28 -10.07 -1.95 1.38
N LEU A 29 -9.51 -2.54 2.44
CA LEU A 29 -8.07 -2.52 2.69
C LEU A 29 -7.28 -3.30 1.63
N ILE A 30 -7.80 -4.43 1.13
CA ILE A 30 -7.17 -5.18 0.02
C ILE A 30 -7.19 -4.35 -1.27
N PHE A 31 -8.31 -3.72 -1.62
CA PHE A 31 -8.36 -2.82 -2.78
C PHE A 31 -7.40 -1.64 -2.66
N PHE A 32 -7.29 -1.05 -1.47
CA PHE A 32 -6.32 0.01 -1.21
C PHE A 32 -4.89 -0.48 -1.34
N HIS A 33 -4.57 -1.65 -0.75
CA HIS A 33 -3.26 -2.27 -0.87
C HIS A 33 -2.88 -2.45 -2.34
N ASP A 34 -3.74 -3.05 -3.16
CA ASP A 34 -3.47 -3.30 -4.58
C ASP A 34 -3.29 -1.99 -5.36
N HIS A 35 -4.09 -0.95 -5.06
CA HIS A 35 -3.92 0.37 -5.64
C HIS A 35 -2.56 1.00 -5.29
N THR A 36 -2.15 0.93 -4.02
CA THR A 36 -0.83 1.45 -3.60
C THR A 36 0.33 0.66 -4.19
N LEU A 37 0.20 -0.66 -4.27
CA LEU A 37 1.23 -1.53 -4.85
C LEU A 37 1.41 -1.27 -6.35
N MET A 38 0.31 -1.04 -7.08
CA MET A 38 0.37 -0.62 -8.49
C MET A 38 1.16 0.69 -8.65
N ILE A 39 0.92 1.69 -7.81
CA ILE A 39 1.64 2.97 -7.86
C ILE A 39 3.12 2.77 -7.53
N LEU A 40 3.43 2.03 -6.47
CA LEU A 40 4.81 1.76 -6.05
C LEU A 40 5.60 1.03 -7.15
N THR A 41 5.02 -0.01 -7.76
CA THR A 41 5.66 -0.74 -8.85
C THR A 41 5.89 0.14 -10.08
N MET A 42 4.98 1.06 -10.38
CA MET A 42 5.19 2.03 -11.46
C MET A 42 6.38 2.96 -11.19
N ILE A 43 6.50 3.48 -9.95
CA ILE A 43 7.64 4.32 -9.55
C ILE A 43 8.96 3.53 -9.60
N THR A 44 8.99 2.30 -9.09
CA THR A 44 10.24 1.50 -9.07
C THR A 44 10.70 1.16 -10.48
N ILE A 45 9.79 0.86 -11.41
CA ILE A 45 10.13 0.65 -12.83
C ILE A 45 10.64 1.94 -13.47
N LEU A 46 10.00 3.09 -13.22
CA LEU A 46 10.44 4.38 -13.76
C LEU A 46 11.86 4.73 -13.29
N VAL A 47 12.12 4.63 -11.98
CA VAL A 47 13.45 4.91 -11.40
C VAL A 47 14.48 3.90 -11.89
N GLY A 48 14.13 2.61 -11.96
CA GLY A 48 14.99 1.57 -12.50
C GLY A 48 15.38 1.83 -13.95
N TYR A 49 14.43 2.25 -14.78
CA TYR A 49 14.68 2.65 -16.16
C TYR A 49 15.62 3.86 -16.23
N MET A 50 15.36 4.94 -15.49
CA MET A 50 16.23 6.12 -15.44
C MET A 50 17.66 5.77 -15.04
N MET A 51 17.84 4.92 -14.03
CA MET A 51 19.17 4.46 -13.62
C MET A 51 19.86 3.64 -14.72
N SER A 52 19.14 2.70 -15.36
CA SER A 52 19.71 1.90 -16.45
C SER A 52 20.17 2.75 -17.65
N THR A 53 19.44 3.80 -17.97
CA THR A 53 19.80 4.69 -19.10
C THR A 53 21.02 5.53 -18.79
N VAL A 54 21.17 6.04 -17.55
CA VAL A 54 22.37 6.76 -17.13
C VAL A 54 23.61 5.86 -17.18
N LEU A 55 23.50 4.60 -16.75
CA LEU A 55 24.61 3.64 -16.78
C LEU A 55 25.05 3.25 -18.19
N THR A 56 24.11 3.22 -19.14
CA THR A 56 24.39 2.84 -20.54
C THR A 56 24.81 4.03 -21.42
N ASN A 57 24.65 5.25 -20.95
CA ASN A 57 24.96 6.45 -21.70
C ASN A 57 26.48 6.70 -21.77
N LYS A 58 27.01 6.86 -22.99
CA LYS A 58 28.43 7.15 -23.24
C LYS A 58 28.73 8.64 -23.38
N LEU A 59 27.71 9.48 -23.51
CA LEU A 59 27.86 10.92 -23.72
C LEU A 59 28.15 11.61 -22.38
N THR A 60 29.12 12.53 -22.37
CA THR A 60 29.45 13.31 -21.17
C THR A 60 28.95 14.74 -21.33
N ASN A 61 28.20 15.23 -20.34
CA ASN A 61 27.82 16.64 -20.23
C ASN A 61 28.20 17.14 -18.82
N ARG A 62 29.13 18.09 -18.74
CA ARG A 62 29.64 18.65 -17.46
C ARG A 62 29.09 20.03 -17.13
N TYR A 63 28.42 20.67 -18.08
CA TYR A 63 27.99 22.08 -17.92
C TYR A 63 26.55 22.21 -17.38
N LEU A 64 25.83 21.10 -17.18
CA LEU A 64 24.53 21.09 -16.54
C LEU A 64 24.68 21.19 -15.00
N LEU A 65 25.02 22.39 -14.52
CA LEU A 65 25.24 22.67 -13.08
C LEU A 65 23.94 22.91 -12.33
N GLU A 66 22.95 23.51 -12.98
CA GLU A 66 21.66 23.85 -12.39
C GLU A 66 20.52 23.51 -13.35
N GLY A 67 19.41 22.99 -12.80
CA GLY A 67 18.27 22.51 -13.56
C GLY A 67 16.95 22.80 -12.87
N GLN A 68 16.71 24.07 -12.51
CA GLN A 68 15.51 24.50 -11.76
C GLN A 68 14.19 23.97 -12.33
N THR A 69 14.07 23.90 -13.66
CA THR A 69 12.87 23.35 -14.32
C THR A 69 12.71 21.85 -14.07
N ILE A 70 13.81 21.08 -14.06
CA ILE A 70 13.81 19.64 -13.77
C ILE A 70 13.50 19.41 -12.28
N GLU A 71 14.06 20.25 -11.41
CA GLU A 71 13.78 20.24 -9.98
C GLU A 71 12.29 20.42 -9.69
N LEU A 72 11.68 21.43 -10.30
CA LEU A 72 10.26 21.68 -10.16
C LEU A 72 9.42 20.47 -10.63
N ILE A 73 9.78 19.85 -11.76
CA ILE A 73 9.05 18.68 -12.28
C ILE A 73 9.13 17.50 -11.30
N TRP A 74 10.32 17.14 -10.83
CA TRP A 74 10.47 15.99 -9.92
C TRP A 74 10.01 16.25 -8.49
N THR A 75 9.69 17.49 -8.12
CA THR A 75 9.07 17.81 -6.81
C THR A 75 7.55 17.74 -6.91
N ILE A 76 6.96 18.31 -7.97
CA ILE A 76 5.50 18.34 -8.15
C ILE A 76 4.97 16.95 -8.51
N LEU A 77 5.67 16.19 -9.36
CA LEU A 77 5.18 14.89 -9.84
C LEU A 77 4.99 13.90 -8.67
N PRO A 78 5.94 13.66 -7.76
CA PRO A 78 5.74 12.80 -6.60
C PRO A 78 4.69 13.35 -5.62
N ALA A 79 4.61 14.68 -5.45
CA ALA A 79 3.59 15.27 -4.58
C ALA A 79 2.16 14.94 -5.06
N ILE A 80 1.91 15.01 -6.36
CA ILE A 80 0.62 14.63 -6.95
C ILE A 80 0.35 13.14 -6.73
N ILE A 81 1.34 12.26 -6.94
CA ILE A 81 1.17 10.82 -6.70
C ILE A 81 0.80 10.53 -5.24
N LEU A 82 1.41 11.21 -4.28
CA LEU A 82 1.09 11.05 -2.87
C LEU A 82 -0.35 11.46 -2.54
N VAL A 83 -0.88 12.51 -3.18
CA VAL A 83 -2.29 12.90 -3.02
C VAL A 83 -3.23 11.78 -3.49
N PHE A 84 -2.92 11.13 -4.61
CA PHE A 84 -3.72 9.99 -5.09
C PHE A 84 -3.72 8.80 -4.15
N ILE A 85 -2.63 8.57 -3.41
CA ILE A 85 -2.58 7.55 -2.34
C ILE A 85 -3.35 8.01 -1.11
N ALA A 86 -3.22 9.28 -0.72
CA ALA A 86 -3.78 9.81 0.51
C ALA A 86 -5.32 9.86 0.52
N LEU A 87 -5.95 10.22 -0.61
CA LEU A 87 -7.41 10.33 -0.69
C LEU A 87 -8.18 9.04 -0.36
N PRO A 88 -7.91 7.89 -1.01
CA PRO A 88 -8.55 6.63 -0.64
C PRO A 88 -8.16 6.16 0.77
N SER A 89 -6.92 6.43 1.20
CA SER A 89 -6.44 6.08 2.55
C SER A 89 -7.25 6.77 3.66
N LEU A 90 -7.44 8.10 3.55
CA LEU A 90 -8.20 8.87 4.53
C LEU A 90 -9.68 8.43 4.57
N ARG A 91 -10.27 8.15 3.40
CA ARG A 91 -11.65 7.63 3.36
C ARG A 91 -11.79 6.33 4.15
N ILE A 92 -10.86 5.39 4.01
CA ILE A 92 -10.90 4.12 4.75
C ILE A 92 -10.71 4.37 6.23
N LEU A 93 -9.80 5.26 6.62
CA LEU A 93 -9.58 5.61 8.02
C LEU A 93 -10.87 6.09 8.71
N TYR A 94 -11.64 6.97 8.05
CA TYR A 94 -12.92 7.43 8.59
C TYR A 94 -13.96 6.31 8.68
N LEU A 95 -14.02 5.42 7.69
CA LEU A 95 -14.93 4.25 7.74
C LEU A 95 -14.59 3.27 8.87
N MET A 96 -13.32 3.21 9.30
CA MET A 96 -12.90 2.37 10.41
C MET A 96 -13.24 2.97 11.77
N ASP A 97 -13.27 4.29 11.89
CA ASP A 97 -13.58 5.01 13.13
C ASP A 97 -15.09 5.13 13.38
N GLU A 98 -15.92 4.92 12.35
CA GLU A 98 -17.38 4.85 12.50
C GLU A 98 -17.80 3.65 13.36
N VAL A 99 -18.01 3.91 14.66
CA VAL A 99 -18.57 2.93 15.59
C VAL A 99 -20.07 2.79 15.33
N ASN A 100 -20.42 1.75 14.59
CA ASN A 100 -21.82 1.32 14.46
C ASN A 100 -22.36 0.80 15.79
N ASN A 101 -23.66 0.95 16.01
CA ASN A 101 -24.37 0.44 17.18
C ASN A 101 -24.25 -1.11 17.28
N PRO A 102 -23.48 -1.65 18.23
CA PRO A 102 -23.21 -3.08 18.26
C PRO A 102 -24.39 -3.86 18.85
N VAL A 103 -24.68 -5.04 18.30
CA VAL A 103 -25.68 -5.98 18.85
C VAL A 103 -25.14 -6.71 20.08
N LEU A 104 -23.83 -6.95 20.15
CA LEU A 104 -23.16 -7.68 21.22
C LEU A 104 -21.85 -6.98 21.60
N THR A 105 -21.56 -6.90 22.89
CA THR A 105 -20.26 -6.43 23.40
C THR A 105 -19.52 -7.58 24.07
N ILE A 106 -18.31 -7.87 23.60
CA ILE A 106 -17.43 -8.91 24.16
C ILE A 106 -16.22 -8.19 24.75
N LYS A 107 -15.90 -8.48 26.01
CA LYS A 107 -14.68 -8.00 26.66
C LYS A 107 -13.63 -9.11 26.63
N SER A 108 -12.43 -8.81 26.14
CA SER A 108 -11.27 -9.69 26.20
C SER A 108 -10.21 -9.04 27.11
N ILE A 109 -9.70 -9.80 28.09
CA ILE A 109 -8.64 -9.37 29.02
C ILE A 109 -7.39 -10.18 28.73
N GLY A 110 -6.28 -9.47 28.46
CA GLY A 110 -4.98 -10.10 28.24
C GLY A 110 -4.29 -10.46 29.55
N HIS A 111 -3.92 -11.74 29.70
CA HIS A 111 -3.01 -12.23 30.73
C HIS A 111 -1.66 -12.61 30.09
N GLN A 112 -0.68 -12.97 30.91
CA GLN A 112 0.57 -13.53 30.37
C GLN A 112 0.25 -14.87 29.68
N TRP A 113 0.43 -14.90 28.35
CA TRP A 113 0.25 -16.05 27.45
C TRP A 113 -1.19 -16.53 27.19
N TYR A 114 -2.23 -15.87 27.70
CA TYR A 114 -3.62 -16.21 27.34
C TYR A 114 -4.58 -15.02 27.45
N TRP A 115 -5.79 -15.20 26.93
CA TRP A 115 -6.87 -14.22 26.96
C TRP A 115 -8.08 -14.82 27.69
N SER A 116 -8.78 -14.01 28.50
CA SER A 116 -10.04 -14.38 29.17
C SER A 116 -11.19 -13.50 28.74
#